data_AF-A0A7W5PE58-F1
#
_entry.id   AF-A0A7W5PE58-F1
#
_cell.length_a   1.000
_cell.length_b   1.000
_cell.length_c   1.000
_cell.angle_alpha   90.00
_cell.angle_beta   90.00
_cell.angle_gamma   90.00
#
_symmetry.space_group_name_H-M   'P 1'
#
loop_
_entity.id
_entity.type
_entity.pdbx_description
1 polymer ?
#
loop_
_entity_poly.entity_id
_entity_poly.type
_entity_poly.pdbx_seq_one_letter_code
_entity_poly.pdbx_strand_id
1 'polypeptide(L)'
;MTRSTTRRALIGGAGLLAVAGVAQCAAPAHAGSAAAAGSVRLRRLIALQQRAYEISEQYWDEVGHPAHQAFNAAKAAYVGEPEPPHRTTKSSFINLNDERHTFSTEGFMCSTARRVRDDPEWADMGEDDPEWRATHIELANLADERDAIIAEQQRRQKEYEDGELARLNIFGINNRYDQLCDRDFALWDRAMFEPAETLADMVLKIDATKASGRELDDASLIVPLMADIRRLAAGEAA
;
A
#
# COMPACT_ATOMS: atom_id res chain seq x y z
N MET A 1 30.04 45.20 -10.05
CA MET A 1 28.60 45.51 -10.14
C MET A 1 27.82 44.20 -10.03
N THR A 2 26.98 44.14 -8.98
CA THR A 2 25.86 43.22 -8.69
C THR A 2 25.98 41.71 -8.94
N ARG A 3 26.21 40.96 -7.85
CA ARG A 3 25.77 39.56 -7.66
C ARG A 3 24.26 39.55 -7.36
N SER A 4 23.50 38.65 -7.99
CA SER A 4 22.09 38.39 -7.69
C SER A 4 21.94 37.08 -6.92
N THR A 5 21.41 37.18 -5.71
CA THR A 5 20.97 36.10 -4.82
C THR A 5 19.46 36.14 -4.78
N THR A 6 18.74 35.12 -5.29
CA THR A 6 17.31 34.95 -4.92
C THR A 6 16.82 33.50 -5.08
N ARG A 7 16.01 33.07 -4.10
CA ARG A 7 15.21 31.82 -3.99
C ARG A 7 15.89 30.57 -3.40
N ARG A 8 16.50 30.73 -2.23
CA ARG A 8 16.54 29.71 -1.17
C ARG A 8 16.42 30.41 0.18
N ALA A 9 15.20 30.54 0.70
CA ALA A 9 14.90 30.75 2.12
C ALA A 9 13.38 30.80 2.29
N LEU A 10 12.90 30.25 3.42
CA LEU A 10 11.54 30.36 3.99
C LEU A 10 10.51 29.32 3.57
N ILE A 11 10.77 28.04 3.88
CA ILE A 11 9.82 27.20 4.66
C ILE A 11 10.67 26.20 5.45
N GLY A 12 11.18 26.63 6.60
CA GLY A 12 11.98 25.80 7.48
C GLY A 12 12.07 26.47 8.84
N GLY A 13 11.42 25.87 9.82
CA GLY A 13 11.70 26.07 11.24
C GLY A 13 11.10 27.32 11.90
N ALA A 14 10.18 27.05 12.83
CA ALA A 14 9.84 27.84 14.02
C ALA A 14 8.99 29.11 13.85
N GLY A 15 7.80 29.06 14.47
CA GLY A 15 6.96 30.22 14.81
C GLY A 15 5.49 29.82 14.94
N LEU A 16 5.03 29.42 16.14
CA LEU A 16 4.15 30.25 17.00
C LEU A 16 2.74 30.41 16.42
N LEU A 17 1.66 29.88 17.02
CA LEU A 17 1.04 30.37 18.27
C LEU A 17 0.15 29.25 18.84
N ALA A 18 0.39 28.79 20.07
CA ALA A 18 -0.45 29.14 21.21
C ALA A 18 -1.97 29.20 20.90
N VAL A 19 -2.65 28.06 21.05
CA VAL A 19 -4.00 28.07 21.62
C VAL A 19 -3.97 27.21 22.87
N ALA A 20 -3.31 27.76 23.89
CA ALA A 20 -3.75 27.55 25.26
C ALA A 20 -5.10 28.26 25.40
N GLY A 21 -6.16 27.60 24.92
CA GLY A 21 -7.52 27.98 25.24
C GLY A 21 -7.78 27.58 26.69
N VAL A 22 -7.49 28.49 27.61
CA VAL A 22 -8.07 28.46 28.95
C VAL A 22 -9.56 28.72 28.77
N ALA A 23 -10.32 27.68 28.45
CA ALA A 23 -11.76 27.72 28.52
C ALA A 23 -12.14 27.57 30.00
N GLN A 24 -12.10 28.69 30.72
CA GLN A 24 -12.85 28.84 31.96
C GLN A 24 -14.33 28.91 31.61
N CYS A 25 -14.91 27.75 31.32
CA CYS A 25 -16.35 27.58 31.28
C CYS A 25 -16.80 27.31 32.72
N ALA A 26 -17.15 28.38 33.44
CA ALA A 26 -18.08 28.27 34.55
C ALA A 26 -19.42 27.77 33.97
N ALA A 27 -19.65 26.47 34.08
CA ALA A 27 -20.94 25.81 33.84
C ALA A 27 -21.39 25.16 35.17
N PRO A 28 -22.70 25.06 35.42
CA PRO A 28 -23.26 25.11 36.75
C PRO A 28 -22.80 23.93 37.60
N ALA A 29 -22.49 24.24 38.87
CA ALA A 29 -22.46 23.23 39.91
C ALA A 29 -23.80 22.47 39.87
N HIS A 30 -23.71 21.13 39.83
CA HIS A 30 -24.78 20.12 39.86
C HIS A 30 -25.00 19.32 38.55
N ALA A 31 -23.97 18.59 38.11
CA ALA A 31 -24.11 17.36 37.30
C ALA A 31 -22.89 16.42 37.47
N GLY A 32 -22.33 16.36 38.68
CA GLY A 32 -20.99 15.80 38.95
C GLY A 32 -20.88 14.28 39.11
N SER A 33 -21.80 13.42 38.64
CA SER A 33 -21.78 12.01 39.09
C SER A 33 -21.80 10.89 38.03
N ALA A 34 -21.60 11.16 36.74
CA ALA A 34 -21.45 10.06 35.76
C ALA A 34 -20.29 10.27 34.76
N ALA A 35 -20.15 11.47 34.17
CA ALA A 35 -19.07 11.78 33.23
C ALA A 35 -17.66 11.87 33.86
N ALA A 36 -17.58 11.83 35.19
CA ALA A 36 -16.34 11.82 35.96
C ALA A 36 -16.03 10.45 36.61
N ALA A 37 -16.82 9.41 36.35
CA ALA A 37 -16.54 8.07 36.84
C ALA A 37 -15.37 7.47 36.06
N GLY A 38 -14.29 7.10 36.77
CA GLY A 38 -13.06 6.55 36.19
C GLY A 38 -11.81 7.40 36.45
N SER A 39 -10.65 6.78 36.28
CA SER A 39 -9.32 7.35 36.42
C SER A 39 -9.11 8.50 35.44
N VAL A 40 -8.64 9.64 35.98
CA VAL A 40 -8.26 10.82 35.16
C VAL A 40 -7.20 10.44 34.14
N ARG A 41 -6.30 9.52 34.48
CA ARG A 41 -5.22 9.08 33.61
C ARG A 41 -5.76 8.29 32.41
N LEU A 42 -6.65 7.32 32.65
CA LEU A 42 -7.27 6.53 31.58
C LEU A 42 -8.05 7.42 30.60
N ARG A 43 -8.89 8.32 31.13
CA ARG A 43 -9.63 9.29 30.28
C ARG A 43 -8.71 10.15 29.43
N ARG A 44 -7.57 10.58 29.97
CA ARG A 44 -6.57 11.35 29.19
C ARG A 44 -5.94 10.51 28.08
N LEU A 45 -5.63 9.24 28.33
CA LEU A 45 -5.08 8.35 27.30
C LEU A 45 -6.09 8.12 26.17
N ILE A 46 -7.36 7.85 26.49
CA ILE A 46 -8.43 7.69 25.51
C ILE A 46 -8.64 8.98 24.70
N ALA A 47 -8.66 10.15 25.36
CA ALA A 47 -8.79 11.43 24.65
C ALA A 47 -7.61 11.72 23.72
N LEU A 48 -6.39 11.36 24.13
CA LEU A 48 -5.20 11.48 23.29
C LEU A 48 -5.22 10.52 22.10
N GLN A 49 -5.69 9.29 22.30
CA GLN A 49 -5.89 8.29 21.26
C GLN A 49 -6.89 8.79 20.22
N GLN A 50 -8.09 9.20 20.65
CA GLN A 50 -9.11 9.78 19.76
C GLN A 50 -8.54 10.94 18.94
N ARG A 51 -7.77 11.83 19.58
CA ARG A 51 -7.14 12.95 18.89
C ARG A 51 -6.08 12.50 17.88
N ALA A 52 -5.34 11.44 18.17
CA ALA A 52 -4.36 10.88 17.25
C ALA A 52 -5.04 10.28 16.01
N TYR A 53 -6.15 9.55 16.21
CA TYR A 53 -6.99 9.03 15.12
C TYR A 53 -7.54 10.15 14.24
N GLU A 54 -8.13 11.20 14.82
CA GLU A 54 -8.62 12.36 14.05
C GLU A 54 -7.51 13.00 13.19
N ILE A 55 -6.29 13.07 13.72
CA ILE A 55 -5.15 13.63 13.00
C ILE A 55 -4.71 12.71 11.85
N SER A 56 -4.71 11.39 12.04
CA SER A 56 -4.38 10.45 10.95
C SER A 56 -5.42 10.53 9.84
N GLU A 57 -6.71 10.50 10.18
CA GLU A 57 -7.80 10.60 9.21
C GLU A 57 -7.73 11.93 8.45
N GLN A 58 -7.62 13.05 9.16
CA GLN A 58 -7.50 14.36 8.53
C GLN A 58 -6.27 14.43 7.60
N TYR A 59 -5.13 13.87 8.01
CA TYR A 59 -3.95 13.82 7.16
C TYR A 59 -4.19 12.98 5.89
N TRP A 60 -4.87 11.84 6.03
CA TRP A 60 -5.22 11.02 4.87
C TRP A 60 -6.16 11.76 3.93
N ASP A 61 -7.25 12.34 4.44
CA ASP A 61 -8.23 13.04 3.62
C ASP A 61 -7.66 14.27 2.90
N GLU A 62 -6.82 15.05 3.58
CA GLU A 62 -6.26 16.29 3.02
C GLU A 62 -5.04 16.05 2.13
N VAL A 63 -4.25 14.99 2.38
CA VAL A 63 -2.95 14.77 1.72
C VAL A 63 -2.86 13.40 1.05
N GLY A 64 -3.15 12.33 1.78
CA GLY A 64 -3.07 10.95 1.29
C GLY A 64 -3.97 10.69 0.09
N HIS A 65 -5.28 10.81 0.30
CA HIS A 65 -6.30 10.53 -0.68
C HIS A 65 -6.12 11.35 -1.97
N PRO A 66 -5.91 12.68 -1.94
CA PRO A 66 -5.70 13.46 -3.15
C PRO A 66 -4.42 13.07 -3.91
N ALA A 67 -3.33 12.74 -3.20
CA ALA A 67 -2.08 12.32 -3.85
C ALA A 67 -2.26 10.96 -4.56
N HIS A 68 -2.96 10.01 -3.93
CA HIS A 68 -3.27 8.71 -4.53
C HIS A 68 -4.26 8.84 -5.70
N GLN A 69 -5.25 9.72 -5.61
CA GLN A 69 -6.13 10.04 -6.74
C GLN A 69 -5.32 10.61 -7.93
N ALA A 70 -4.40 11.54 -7.65
CA ALA A 70 -3.53 12.10 -8.69
C ALA A 70 -2.62 11.04 -9.32
N PHE A 71 -2.09 10.12 -8.52
CA PHE A 71 -1.27 9.00 -9.00
C PHE A 71 -2.09 8.07 -9.91
N ASN A 72 -3.29 7.69 -9.48
CA ASN A 72 -4.19 6.85 -10.27
C ASN A 72 -4.60 7.53 -11.58
N ALA A 73 -4.85 8.84 -11.56
CA ALA A 73 -5.13 9.62 -12.75
C ALA A 73 -3.92 9.68 -13.70
N ALA A 74 -2.70 9.87 -13.17
CA ALA A 74 -1.47 9.87 -13.97
C ALA A 74 -1.19 8.52 -14.61
N LYS A 75 -1.49 7.41 -13.90
CA LYS A 75 -1.41 6.05 -14.43
C LYS A 75 -2.45 5.82 -15.53
N ALA A 76 -3.69 6.24 -15.33
CA ALA A 76 -4.75 6.13 -16.33
C ALA A 76 -4.48 6.99 -17.58
N ALA A 77 -3.79 8.12 -17.41
CA ALA A 77 -3.40 9.01 -18.51
C ALA A 77 -2.16 8.51 -19.29
N TYR A 78 -1.43 7.51 -18.78
CA TYR A 78 -0.30 6.94 -19.51
C TYR A 78 -0.79 6.27 -20.78
N VAL A 79 -0.43 6.85 -21.93
CA VAL A 79 -0.72 6.26 -23.23
C VAL A 79 0.25 5.11 -23.44
N GLY A 80 -0.25 3.89 -23.22
CA GLY A 80 0.51 2.68 -23.48
C GLY A 80 0.98 2.62 -24.93
N GLU A 81 2.19 2.14 -25.12
CA GLU A 81 2.70 1.85 -26.47
C GLU A 81 1.88 0.70 -27.07
N PRO A 82 1.57 0.74 -28.38
CA PRO A 82 0.85 -0.35 -29.02
C PRO A 82 1.67 -1.64 -28.92
N GLU A 83 0.96 -2.75 -28.72
CA GLU A 83 1.58 -4.06 -28.72
C GLU A 83 2.28 -4.31 -30.08
N PRO A 84 3.52 -4.84 -30.08
CA PRO A 84 4.22 -5.10 -31.33
C PRO A 84 3.43 -6.10 -32.20
N PRO A 85 3.31 -5.85 -33.51
CA PRO A 85 2.49 -6.66 -34.39
C PRO A 85 3.02 -8.09 -34.46
N HIS A 86 2.10 -9.04 -34.61
CA HIS A 86 2.49 -10.41 -34.90
C HIS A 86 3.15 -10.52 -36.27
N ARG A 87 4.15 -11.38 -36.36
CA ARG A 87 4.90 -11.66 -37.60
C ARG A 87 4.79 -13.14 -37.95
N THR A 88 4.72 -13.40 -39.25
CA THR A 88 4.70 -14.73 -39.85
C THR A 88 6.09 -15.08 -40.37
N THR A 89 6.49 -16.33 -40.23
CA THR A 89 7.73 -16.85 -40.80
C THR A 89 7.71 -16.71 -42.33
N LYS A 90 8.85 -16.36 -42.91
CA LYS A 90 9.05 -16.35 -44.37
C LYS A 90 9.33 -17.76 -44.88
N SER A 91 10.00 -18.57 -44.08
CA SER A 91 10.15 -20.00 -44.32
C SER A 91 8.83 -20.73 -44.10
N SER A 92 8.72 -21.85 -44.81
CA SER A 92 7.56 -22.74 -44.81
C SER A 92 8.04 -24.17 -44.96
N PHE A 93 7.27 -25.14 -44.47
CA PHE A 93 7.53 -26.57 -44.64
C PHE A 93 6.28 -27.28 -45.14
N ILE A 94 6.41 -28.50 -45.65
CA ILE A 94 5.28 -29.36 -45.99
C ILE A 94 4.95 -30.22 -44.77
N ASN A 95 3.72 -30.14 -44.28
CA ASN A 95 3.29 -30.93 -43.13
C ASN A 95 2.95 -32.38 -43.51
N LEU A 96 2.59 -33.19 -42.51
CA LEU A 96 2.20 -34.60 -42.69
C LEU A 96 0.94 -34.82 -43.56
N ASN A 97 0.21 -33.75 -43.90
CA ASN A 97 -0.96 -33.78 -44.78
C ASN A 97 -0.65 -33.26 -46.20
N ASP A 98 0.64 -33.15 -46.56
CA ASP A 98 1.13 -32.59 -47.83
C ASP A 98 0.76 -31.11 -48.07
N GLU A 99 0.49 -30.35 -47.01
CA GLU A 99 0.16 -28.93 -47.09
C GLU A 99 1.37 -28.05 -46.74
N ARG A 100 1.51 -26.91 -47.42
CA ARG A 100 2.52 -25.91 -47.09
C ARG A 100 2.08 -25.06 -45.90
N HIS A 101 2.86 -25.06 -44.83
CA HIS A 101 2.57 -24.33 -43.59
C HIS A 101 3.66 -23.31 -43.25
N THR A 102 3.23 -22.20 -42.65
CA THR A 102 4.05 -21.15 -42.03
C THR A 102 3.59 -20.94 -40.59
N PHE A 103 4.44 -20.41 -39.72
CA PHE A 103 4.03 -20.06 -38.36
C PHE A 103 3.85 -18.56 -38.17
N SER A 104 2.99 -18.18 -37.23
CA SER A 104 2.84 -16.81 -36.76
C SER A 104 3.14 -16.73 -35.27
N THR A 105 3.73 -15.61 -34.85
CA THR A 105 3.89 -15.26 -33.43
C THR A 105 2.55 -15.04 -32.69
N GLU A 106 1.41 -15.04 -33.41
CA GLU A 106 0.05 -14.99 -32.85
C GLU A 106 -0.42 -16.36 -32.32
N GLY A 107 0.35 -17.43 -32.54
CA GLY A 107 -0.01 -18.79 -32.15
C GLY A 107 0.76 -19.35 -30.96
N PHE A 108 0.31 -20.52 -30.49
CA PHE A 108 0.94 -21.25 -29.37
C PHE A 108 2.34 -21.82 -29.70
N MET A 109 2.73 -21.84 -30.98
CA MET A 109 3.93 -22.54 -31.46
C MET A 109 5.26 -21.89 -31.05
N CYS A 110 5.26 -20.67 -30.51
CA CYS A 110 6.49 -19.97 -30.09
C CYS A 110 7.29 -20.74 -29.02
N SER A 111 6.61 -21.42 -28.10
CA SER A 111 7.27 -22.23 -27.05
C SER A 111 7.96 -23.45 -27.64
N THR A 112 7.28 -24.17 -28.54
CA THR A 112 7.82 -25.30 -29.30
C THR A 112 8.99 -24.85 -30.18
N ALA A 113 8.87 -23.71 -30.86
CA ALA A 113 9.93 -23.15 -31.69
C ALA A 113 11.22 -22.85 -30.91
N ARG A 114 11.10 -22.25 -29.72
CA ARG A 114 12.26 -22.04 -28.83
C ARG A 114 12.89 -23.36 -28.42
N ARG A 115 12.09 -24.36 -28.10
CA ARG A 115 12.60 -25.70 -27.78
C ARG A 115 13.36 -26.32 -28.95
N VAL A 116 12.83 -26.25 -30.17
CA VAL A 116 13.51 -26.74 -31.38
C VAL A 116 14.84 -26.03 -31.64
N ARG A 117 14.94 -24.74 -31.29
CA ARG A 117 16.17 -23.96 -31.42
C ARG A 117 17.20 -24.28 -30.32
N ASP A 118 16.75 -24.42 -29.08
CA ASP A 118 17.60 -24.37 -27.88
C ASP A 118 17.86 -25.76 -27.25
N ASP A 119 17.00 -26.75 -27.50
CA ASP A 119 17.09 -28.12 -26.94
C ASP A 119 17.82 -29.06 -27.92
N PRO A 120 19.02 -29.57 -27.57
CA PRO A 120 19.77 -30.49 -28.42
C PRO A 120 19.01 -31.78 -28.77
N GLU A 121 18.12 -32.27 -27.90
CA GLU A 121 17.33 -33.49 -28.15
C GLU A 121 16.32 -33.30 -29.29
N TRP A 122 15.97 -32.05 -29.61
CA TRP A 122 15.07 -31.69 -30.72
C TRP A 122 15.82 -31.37 -32.01
N ALA A 123 17.13 -31.19 -31.94
CA ALA A 123 17.96 -30.95 -33.12
C ALA A 123 18.00 -32.19 -34.02
N ASP A 124 18.08 -33.38 -33.43
CA ASP A 124 18.13 -34.67 -34.13
C ASP A 124 16.83 -34.96 -34.89
N MET A 125 15.66 -34.59 -34.34
CA MET A 125 14.37 -34.71 -35.04
C MET A 125 14.23 -33.77 -36.25
N GLY A 126 15.05 -32.72 -36.32
CA GLY A 126 15.07 -31.78 -37.43
C GLY A 126 16.09 -32.12 -38.53
N GLU A 127 16.86 -33.20 -38.38
CA GLU A 127 17.74 -33.70 -39.45
C GLU A 127 16.92 -34.32 -40.60
N ASP A 128 15.80 -34.95 -40.28
CA ASP A 128 14.88 -35.57 -41.25
C ASP A 128 13.97 -34.53 -41.94
N ASP A 129 13.83 -33.32 -41.38
CA ASP A 129 13.08 -32.20 -41.98
C ASP A 129 13.77 -30.83 -41.71
N PRO A 130 14.77 -30.47 -42.53
CA PRO A 130 15.50 -29.21 -42.38
C PRO A 130 14.64 -27.96 -42.60
N GLU A 131 13.60 -28.04 -43.43
CA GLU A 131 12.69 -26.92 -43.71
C GLU A 131 11.79 -26.64 -42.50
N TRP A 132 11.25 -27.70 -41.88
CA TRP A 132 10.51 -27.59 -40.63
C TRP A 132 11.36 -26.98 -39.51
N ARG A 133 12.60 -27.46 -39.36
CA ARG A 133 13.52 -26.95 -38.35
C ARG A 133 13.87 -25.48 -38.57
N ALA A 134 14.18 -25.10 -39.81
CA ALA A 134 14.45 -23.70 -40.18
C ALA A 134 13.24 -22.80 -39.88
N THR A 135 12.03 -23.29 -40.14
CA THR A 135 10.79 -22.55 -39.86
C THR A 135 10.54 -22.35 -38.37
N HIS A 136 10.85 -23.33 -37.53
CA HIS A 136 10.78 -23.19 -36.07
C HIS A 136 11.85 -22.24 -35.53
N ILE A 137 13.09 -22.31 -36.01
CA ILE A 137 14.15 -21.39 -35.60
C ILE A 137 13.79 -19.94 -35.97
N GLU A 138 13.25 -19.71 -37.18
CA GLU A 138 12.78 -18.37 -37.58
C GLU A 138 11.66 -17.88 -36.64
N LEU A 139 10.68 -18.73 -36.32
CA LEU A 139 9.60 -18.36 -35.39
C LEU A 139 10.13 -17.99 -34.01
N ALA A 140 11.09 -18.75 -33.47
CA ALA A 140 11.70 -18.48 -32.17
C ALA A 140 12.37 -17.10 -32.14
N ASN A 141 13.11 -16.76 -33.19
CA ASN A 141 13.77 -15.45 -33.30
C ASN A 141 12.76 -14.31 -33.43
N LEU A 142 11.71 -14.48 -34.25
CA LEU A 142 10.63 -13.48 -34.37
C LEU A 142 9.89 -13.25 -33.05
N ALA A 143 9.67 -14.32 -32.28
CA ALA A 143 9.05 -14.26 -30.97
C ALA A 143 9.95 -13.57 -29.94
N ASP A 144 11.25 -13.88 -29.91
CA ASP A 144 12.20 -13.25 -28.99
C ASP A 144 12.38 -11.76 -29.25
N GLU A 145 12.45 -11.36 -30.52
CA GLU A 145 12.47 -9.94 -30.89
C GLU A 145 11.19 -9.21 -30.43
N ARG A 146 10.03 -9.87 -30.56
CA ARG A 146 8.75 -9.32 -30.10
C ARG A 146 8.69 -9.19 -28.59
N ASP A 147 9.13 -10.22 -27.87
CA ASP A 147 9.18 -10.24 -26.41
C ASP A 147 10.17 -9.22 -25.86
N ALA A 148 11.30 -8.99 -26.54
CA ALA A 148 12.24 -7.94 -26.20
C ALA A 148 11.63 -6.53 -26.31
N ILE A 149 10.82 -6.28 -27.35
CA ILE A 149 10.07 -5.02 -27.49
C ILE A 149 9.08 -4.87 -26.33
N ILE A 150 8.31 -5.92 -26.01
CA ILE A 150 7.33 -5.90 -24.91
C ILE A 150 8.03 -5.65 -23.57
N ALA A 151 9.13 -6.34 -23.29
CA ALA A 151 9.88 -6.19 -22.05
C ALA A 151 10.40 -4.75 -21.88
N GLU A 152 10.87 -4.15 -22.98
CA GLU A 152 11.35 -2.78 -22.98
C GLU A 152 10.20 -1.74 -22.84
N GLN A 153 9.03 -1.99 -23.45
CA GLN A 153 7.81 -1.21 -23.22
C GLN A 153 7.37 -1.27 -21.74
N GLN A 154 7.37 -2.46 -21.14
CA GLN A 154 7.05 -2.66 -19.73
C GLN A 154 8.05 -1.96 -18.81
N ARG A 155 9.34 -1.99 -19.14
CA ARG A 155 10.38 -1.27 -18.40
C ARG A 155 10.13 0.23 -18.39
N ARG A 156 9.84 0.83 -19.56
CA ARG A 156 9.52 2.27 -19.66
C ARG A 156 8.25 2.64 -18.90
N GLN A 157 7.20 1.82 -18.99
CA GLN A 157 5.99 2.03 -18.22
C GLN A 157 6.29 2.02 -16.71
N LYS A 158 7.08 1.04 -16.24
CA LYS A 158 7.47 0.97 -14.84
C LYS A 158 8.28 2.18 -14.40
N GLU A 159 9.22 2.65 -15.21
CA GLU A 159 10.01 3.86 -14.91
C GLU A 159 9.14 5.11 -14.83
N TYR A 160 8.12 5.21 -15.69
CA TYR A 160 7.12 6.28 -15.59
C TYR A 160 6.32 6.17 -14.28
N GLU A 161 5.81 4.99 -13.93
CA GLU A 161 5.07 4.77 -12.68
C GLU A 161 5.94 5.10 -11.45
N ASP A 162 7.20 4.65 -11.43
CA ASP A 162 8.16 4.96 -10.36
C ASP A 162 8.48 6.46 -10.28
N GLY A 163 8.61 7.13 -11.44
CA GLY A 163 8.78 8.58 -11.53
C GLY A 163 7.59 9.36 -10.96
N GLU A 164 6.37 8.92 -11.24
CA GLU A 164 5.14 9.53 -10.70
C GLU A 164 4.99 9.28 -9.20
N LEU A 165 5.31 8.07 -8.70
CA LEU A 165 5.36 7.77 -7.27
C LEU A 165 6.31 8.73 -6.53
N ALA A 166 7.49 8.98 -7.10
CA ALA A 166 8.47 9.90 -6.54
C ALA A 166 8.00 11.37 -6.62
N ARG A 167 7.47 11.80 -7.78
CA ARG A 167 6.98 13.17 -8.01
C ARG A 167 5.85 13.55 -7.06
N LEU A 168 4.93 12.62 -6.80
CA LEU A 168 3.81 12.78 -5.88
C LEU A 168 4.16 12.44 -4.43
N ASN A 169 5.40 12.01 -4.16
CA ASN A 169 5.90 11.64 -2.84
C ASN A 169 5.01 10.60 -2.12
N ILE A 170 4.46 9.62 -2.86
CA ILE A 170 3.51 8.64 -2.32
C ILE A 170 4.11 7.85 -1.15
N PHE A 171 5.37 7.42 -1.27
CA PHE A 171 6.06 6.71 -0.19
C PHE A 171 6.23 7.56 1.07
N GLY A 172 6.58 8.83 0.92
CA GLY A 172 6.74 9.74 2.06
C GLY A 172 5.41 10.03 2.75
N ILE A 173 4.34 10.17 1.99
CA ILE A 173 2.97 10.37 2.50
C ILE A 173 2.49 9.13 3.25
N ASN A 174 2.63 7.94 2.67
CA ASN A 174 2.23 6.69 3.32
C ASN A 174 3.01 6.47 4.62
N ASN A 175 4.34 6.62 4.59
CA ASN A 175 5.16 6.49 5.80
C ASN A 175 4.77 7.49 6.89
N ARG A 176 4.35 8.71 6.50
CA ARG A 176 3.85 9.69 7.48
C ARG A 176 2.50 9.28 8.04
N TYR A 177 1.59 8.79 7.20
CA TYR A 177 0.29 8.29 7.63
C TYR A 177 0.45 7.09 8.58
N ASP A 178 1.30 6.12 8.24
CA ASP A 178 1.62 4.96 9.07
C ASP A 178 2.11 5.39 10.45
N GLN A 179 3.03 6.36 10.54
CA GLN A 179 3.49 6.89 11.83
C GLN A 179 2.37 7.53 12.68
N LEU A 180 1.35 8.11 12.04
CA LEU A 180 0.20 8.68 12.74
C LEU A 180 -0.73 7.58 13.24
N CYS A 181 -0.98 6.55 12.42
CA CYS A 181 -1.72 5.35 12.81
C CYS A 181 -1.03 4.56 13.92
N ASP A 182 0.30 4.41 13.86
CA ASP A 182 1.10 3.76 14.91
C ASP A 182 0.96 4.49 16.25
N ARG A 183 0.89 5.82 16.21
CA ARG A 183 0.68 6.63 17.42
C ARG A 183 -0.71 6.43 18.02
N ASP A 184 -1.75 6.40 17.18
CA ASP A 184 -3.10 6.04 17.61
C ASP A 184 -3.10 4.67 18.29
N PHE A 185 -2.56 3.66 17.60
CA PHE A 185 -2.47 2.31 18.11
C PHE A 185 -1.71 2.22 19.43
N ALA A 186 -0.55 2.88 19.55
CA ALA A 186 0.25 2.87 20.77
C ALA A 186 -0.46 3.55 21.96
N LEU A 187 -1.25 4.59 21.71
CA LEU A 187 -2.05 5.24 22.75
C LEU A 187 -3.24 4.39 23.17
N TRP A 188 -3.87 3.70 22.22
CA TRP A 188 -4.93 2.73 22.48
C TRP A 188 -4.41 1.57 23.34
N ASP A 189 -3.29 0.95 22.93
CA ASP A 189 -2.66 -0.16 23.64
C ASP A 189 -2.31 0.26 25.08
N ARG A 190 -1.68 1.43 25.23
CA ARG A 190 -1.39 2.00 26.54
C ARG A 190 -2.63 2.26 27.39
N ALA A 191 -3.75 2.68 26.78
CA ALA A 191 -5.01 2.86 27.50
C ALA A 191 -5.59 1.51 27.98
N MET A 192 -5.48 0.46 27.16
CA MET A 192 -5.96 -0.87 27.53
C MET A 192 -5.10 -1.51 28.62
N PHE A 193 -3.79 -1.27 28.63
CA PHE A 193 -2.89 -1.76 29.67
C PHE A 193 -2.87 -0.93 30.96
N GLU A 194 -3.44 0.29 30.97
CA GLU A 194 -3.57 1.09 32.19
C GLU A 194 -4.54 0.38 33.17
N PRO A 195 -4.13 0.01 34.40
CA PRO A 195 -5.01 -0.73 35.31
C PRO A 195 -6.32 0.00 35.60
N ALA A 196 -7.45 -0.69 35.47
CA ALA A 196 -8.76 -0.10 35.69
C ALA A 196 -9.05 0.02 37.20
N GLU A 197 -9.07 1.23 37.76
CA GLU A 197 -9.31 1.47 39.20
C GLU A 197 -10.74 1.11 39.63
N THR A 198 -11.69 1.20 38.72
CA THR A 198 -13.13 1.02 38.98
C THR A 198 -13.83 0.26 37.85
N LEU A 199 -15.07 -0.20 38.09
CA LEU A 199 -15.93 -0.72 37.01
C LEU A 199 -16.19 0.32 35.92
N ALA A 200 -16.20 1.61 36.26
CA ALA A 200 -16.34 2.69 35.27
C ALA A 200 -15.15 2.75 34.32
N ASP A 201 -13.93 2.47 34.78
CA ASP A 201 -12.74 2.39 33.93
C ASP A 201 -12.81 1.23 32.94
N MET A 202 -13.34 0.09 33.38
CA MET A 202 -13.56 -1.04 32.47
C MET A 202 -14.59 -0.71 31.39
N VAL A 203 -15.68 -0.04 31.75
CA VAL A 203 -16.68 0.44 30.78
C VAL A 203 -16.04 1.43 29.81
N LEU A 204 -15.22 2.37 30.29
CA LEU A 204 -14.48 3.30 29.43
C LEU A 204 -13.58 2.59 28.42
N LYS A 205 -12.88 1.52 28.82
CA LYS A 205 -12.06 0.71 27.90
C LYS A 205 -12.91 0.02 26.83
N ILE A 206 -14.03 -0.60 27.23
CA ILE A 206 -14.95 -1.28 26.31
C ILE A 206 -15.54 -0.30 25.30
N ASP A 207 -16.00 0.87 25.78
CA ASP A 207 -16.60 1.90 24.94
C ASP A 207 -15.57 2.50 23.97
N ALA A 208 -14.33 2.72 24.42
CA ALA A 208 -13.24 3.19 23.57
C ALA A 208 -12.90 2.19 22.45
N THR A 209 -12.86 0.88 22.75
CA THR A 209 -12.65 -0.15 21.72
C THR A 209 -13.78 -0.14 20.69
N LYS A 210 -15.04 -0.11 21.13
CA LYS A 210 -16.19 -0.05 20.22
C LYS A 210 -16.15 1.19 19.33
N ALA A 211 -15.88 2.35 19.91
CA ALA A 211 -15.80 3.62 19.18
C ALA A 211 -14.67 3.61 18.13
N SER A 212 -13.58 2.90 18.42
CA SER A 212 -12.45 2.72 17.50
C SER A 212 -12.72 1.68 16.40
N GLY A 213 -13.89 1.03 16.38
CA GLY A 213 -14.23 -0.03 15.42
C GLY A 213 -13.42 -1.32 15.61
N ARG A 214 -12.72 -1.46 16.73
CA ARG A 214 -11.92 -2.65 17.05
C ARG A 214 -12.80 -3.75 17.61
N GLU A 215 -12.39 -4.99 17.40
CA GLU A 215 -13.15 -6.15 17.88
C GLU A 215 -13.00 -6.29 19.40
N LEU A 216 -14.09 -6.67 20.07
CA LEU A 216 -14.09 -6.82 21.53
C LEU A 216 -13.38 -8.09 22.00
N ASP A 217 -13.13 -9.02 21.08
CA ASP A 217 -12.37 -10.24 21.30
C ASP A 217 -10.88 -10.12 20.98
N ASP A 218 -10.42 -8.92 20.60
CA ASP A 218 -9.00 -8.65 20.44
C ASP A 218 -8.24 -8.93 21.73
N ALA A 219 -7.18 -9.74 21.64
CA ALA A 219 -6.34 -10.12 22.77
C ALA A 219 -5.75 -8.91 23.51
N SER A 220 -5.46 -7.82 22.79
CA SER A 220 -4.95 -6.57 23.35
C SER A 220 -6.00 -5.80 24.17
N LEU A 221 -7.29 -6.15 24.07
CA LEU A 221 -8.34 -5.72 25.00
C LEU A 221 -8.68 -6.79 26.05
N ILE A 222 -8.93 -8.03 25.62
CA ILE A 222 -9.44 -9.10 26.49
C ILE A 222 -8.46 -9.40 27.62
N VAL A 223 -7.16 -9.52 27.30
CA VAL A 223 -6.16 -9.93 28.29
C VAL A 223 -6.05 -8.88 29.42
N PRO A 224 -5.90 -7.57 29.13
CA PRO A 224 -5.95 -6.54 30.17
C PRO A 224 -7.28 -6.48 30.92
N LEU A 225 -8.44 -6.57 30.24
CA LEU A 225 -9.74 -6.54 30.91
C LEU A 225 -9.92 -7.71 31.88
N MET A 226 -9.50 -8.92 31.51
CA MET A 226 -9.56 -10.09 32.39
C MET A 226 -8.64 -9.95 33.60
N ALA A 227 -7.47 -9.33 33.43
CA ALA A 227 -6.58 -9.01 34.54
C ALA A 227 -7.24 -8.00 35.50
N ASP A 228 -7.85 -6.94 34.97
CA ASP A 228 -8.58 -5.95 35.75
C ASP A 228 -9.77 -6.56 36.51
N ILE A 229 -10.55 -7.44 35.88
CA ILE A 229 -11.66 -8.15 36.53
C ILE A 229 -11.17 -8.92 37.75
N ARG A 230 -10.09 -9.70 37.60
CA ARG A 230 -9.54 -10.51 38.69
C ARG A 230 -9.04 -9.63 39.84
N ARG A 231 -8.35 -8.55 39.50
CA ARG A 231 -7.79 -7.58 40.45
C ARG A 231 -8.89 -6.90 41.27
N LEU A 232 -9.93 -6.40 40.60
CA LEU A 232 -11.08 -5.76 41.24
C LEU A 232 -11.89 -6.76 42.07
N ALA A 233 -12.06 -7.99 41.60
CA ALA A 233 -12.74 -9.05 42.35
C ALA A 233 -11.99 -9.47 43.62
N ALA A 234 -10.66 -9.36 43.62
CA ALA A 234 -9.81 -9.58 44.79
C ALA A 234 -9.83 -8.41 45.79
N GLY A 235 -10.48 -7.29 45.45
CA GLY A 235 -10.51 -6.08 46.28
C GLY A 235 -9.22 -5.26 46.22
N GLU A 236 -8.35 -5.51 45.25
CA GLU A 236 -7.11 -4.78 45.06
C GLU A 236 -7.42 -3.41 44.41
N ALA A 237 -7.14 -2.31 45.11
CA ALA A 237 -7.07 -0.97 44.50
C ALA A 237 -5.67 -0.77 43.89
N ALA A 238 -5.62 -0.05 42.75
CA ALA A 238 -4.39 0.19 42.00
C ALA A 238 -3.49 1.23 42.68
#